data_AF-A0AAV8VVH1-F1
#
_entry.id   AF-A0AAV8VVH1-F1
#
_cell.length_a   1.000
_cell.length_b   1.000
_cell.length_c   1.000
_cell.angle_alpha   90.00
_cell.angle_beta   90.00
_cell.angle_gamma   90.00
#
_symmetry.space_group_name_H-M   'P 1'
#
loop_
_entity.id
_entity.type
_entity.pdbx_description
1 polymer ?
#
loop_
_entity_poly.entity_id
_entity_poly.type
_entity_poly.pdbx_seq_one_letter_code
_entity_poly.pdbx_strand_id
1 'polypeptide(L)'
;PLALQDSYIDKNCNDSLKLQAVVTTHKIFTNIMVGYPGSAHDSRVTCFRDKGHLNNRQNCHNTCHSITRVVVEHTFGLLKSRWRILRLINVNSVEKAIKIIVACCLLST
;
A
#
# COMPACT_ATOMS: atom_id res chain seq x y z
N PRO A 1 15.58 11.10 19.13
CA PRO A 1 15.83 10.76 17.71
C PRO A 1 16.24 9.30 17.40
N LEU A 2 16.22 8.37 18.38
CA LEU A 2 16.44 6.92 18.15
C LEU A 2 15.14 6.09 18.32
N ALA A 3 14.27 6.51 19.25
CA ALA A 3 13.02 5.80 19.59
C ALA A 3 12.00 5.66 18.43
N LEU A 4 12.03 6.56 17.43
CA LEU A 4 11.13 6.47 16.29
C LEU A 4 11.54 5.36 15.32
N GLN A 5 12.83 5.03 15.27
CA GLN A 5 13.39 4.05 14.35
C GLN A 5 13.10 2.62 14.85
N ASP A 6 13.19 2.40 16.16
CA ASP A 6 12.82 1.14 16.82
C ASP A 6 11.33 0.80 16.68
N SER A 7 10.48 1.80 16.37
CA SER A 7 9.03 1.63 16.21
C SER A 7 8.61 0.97 14.88
N TYR A 8 9.54 0.81 13.94
CA TYR A 8 9.33 0.16 12.62
C TYR A 8 9.89 -1.25 12.53
N ILE A 9 10.45 -1.73 13.63
CA ILE A 9 10.94 -3.08 13.78
C ILE A 9 9.73 -3.98 14.03
N ASP A 10 9.45 -4.88 13.10
CA ASP A 10 8.41 -5.90 13.28
C ASP A 10 8.80 -6.88 14.40
N LYS A 11 7.84 -7.66 14.92
CA LYS A 11 8.06 -8.71 15.94
C LYS A 11 9.16 -9.72 15.58
N ASN A 12 9.52 -9.82 14.31
CA ASN A 12 10.57 -10.68 13.77
C ASN A 12 11.94 -9.95 13.64
N CYS A 13 12.10 -8.76 14.25
CA CYS A 13 13.27 -7.89 14.13
C CYS A 13 13.61 -7.46 12.69
N ASN A 14 12.59 -7.36 11.82
CA ASN A 14 12.76 -6.88 10.45
C ASN A 14 12.34 -5.41 10.36
N ASP A 15 13.15 -4.63 9.63
CA ASP A 15 12.83 -3.26 9.27
C ASP A 15 11.66 -3.22 8.27
N SER A 16 10.48 -2.80 8.71
CA SER A 16 9.27 -2.82 7.87
C SER A 16 8.56 -1.47 7.87
N LEU A 17 8.31 -0.95 6.65
CA LEU A 17 7.58 0.30 6.46
C LEU A 17 6.25 0.03 5.75
N LYS A 18 5.16 0.45 6.39
CA LYS A 18 3.81 0.37 5.81
C LYS A 18 3.51 1.66 5.04
N LEU A 19 3.12 1.50 3.78
CA LEU A 19 2.62 2.55 2.90
C LEU A 19 1.11 2.35 2.74
N GLN A 20 0.33 3.36 3.11
CA GLN A 20 -1.09 3.47 2.83
C GLN A 20 -1.29 4.56 1.79
N ALA A 21 -1.96 4.26 0.69
CA ALA A 21 -2.25 5.27 -0.32
C ALA A 21 -3.63 5.08 -0.94
N VAL A 22 -4.24 6.20 -1.33
CA VAL A 22 -5.51 6.26 -2.07
C VAL A 22 -5.17 6.52 -3.53
N VAL A 23 -5.74 5.68 -4.41
CA VAL A 23 -5.48 5.71 -5.85
C VAL A 23 -6.80 5.87 -6.58
N THR A 24 -6.83 6.76 -7.58
CA THR A 24 -7.99 6.95 -8.45
C THR A 24 -8.00 5.92 -9.58
N THR A 25 -9.13 5.82 -10.30
CA THR A 25 -9.27 4.98 -11.50
C THR A 25 -8.24 5.29 -12.59
N HIS A 26 -7.70 6.50 -12.59
CA HIS A 26 -6.66 6.96 -13.52
C HIS A 26 -5.23 6.62 -13.07
N LYS A 27 -5.07 5.77 -12.03
CA LYS A 27 -3.76 5.37 -11.48
C LYS A 27 -2.98 6.53 -10.87
N ILE A 28 -3.69 7.56 -10.40
CA ILE A 28 -3.12 8.74 -9.74
C ILE A 28 -3.23 8.56 -8.23
N PHE A 29 -2.11 8.75 -7.52
CA PHE A 29 -2.09 8.77 -6.06
C PHE A 29 -2.62 10.12 -5.54
N THR A 30 -3.71 10.11 -4.77
CA THR A 30 -4.31 11.34 -4.21
C THR A 30 -3.95 11.57 -2.75
N ASN A 31 -3.78 10.49 -1.99
CA ASN A 31 -3.36 10.57 -0.59
C ASN A 31 -2.32 9.48 -0.35
N ILE A 32 -1.20 9.85 0.27
CA ILE A 32 -0.08 8.96 0.54
C ILE A 32 0.32 9.16 2.00
N MET A 33 0.22 8.11 2.79
CA MET A 33 0.66 8.07 4.18
C MET A 33 1.67 6.94 4.37
N VAL A 34 2.83 7.28 4.92
CA VAL A 34 3.94 6.34 5.16
C VAL A 34 4.50 6.62 6.54
N GLY A 35 4.82 5.57 7.29
CA GLY A 35 5.50 5.74 8.57
C GLY A 35 4.55 5.88 9.76
N TYR A 36 3.49 5.06 9.85
CA TYR A 36 2.80 4.88 11.12
C TYR A 36 3.61 3.93 12.00
N PRO A 37 4.11 4.37 13.18
CA PRO A 37 4.76 3.46 14.14
C PRO A 37 3.71 2.52 14.74
N GLY A 38 4.01 1.22 14.78
CA GLY A 38 3.13 0.19 15.34
C GLY A 38 2.25 -0.55 14.31
N SER A 39 1.48 -1.51 14.82
CA SER A 39 0.67 -2.42 14.01
C SER A 39 -0.54 -1.70 13.42
N ALA A 40 -0.34 -0.91 12.36
CA ALA A 40 -1.44 -0.39 11.56
C ALA A 40 -2.30 -1.58 11.10
N HIS A 41 -3.56 -1.59 11.56
CA HIS A 41 -4.53 -2.65 11.29
C HIS A 41 -4.77 -2.73 9.78
N ASP A 42 -4.58 -3.92 9.21
CA ASP A 42 -4.83 -4.18 7.79
C ASP A 42 -6.34 -4.11 7.55
N SER A 43 -6.85 -2.97 7.08
CA SER A 43 -8.27 -2.83 6.73
C SER A 43 -8.51 -3.54 5.40
N ARG A 44 -8.86 -4.83 5.48
CA ARG A 44 -9.22 -5.60 4.30
C ARG A 44 -10.68 -5.37 3.96
N VAL A 45 -10.94 -4.68 2.86
CA VAL A 45 -12.26 -4.76 2.22
C VAL A 45 -12.33 -6.16 1.60
N THR A 46 -13.21 -7.01 2.13
CA THR A 46 -13.31 -8.41 1.72
C THR A 46 -14.43 -8.61 0.71
N CYS A 47 -14.16 -9.29 -0.40
CA CYS A 47 -15.20 -9.78 -1.29
C CYS A 47 -16.16 -10.71 -0.54
N PHE A 48 -17.43 -10.75 -0.96
CA PHE A 48 -18.35 -11.80 -0.56
C PHE A 48 -17.87 -13.13 -1.15
N ARG A 49 -17.69 -14.14 -0.30
CA ARG A 49 -17.32 -15.50 -0.73
C ARG A 49 -18.51 -16.14 -1.44
N ASP A 50 -18.29 -16.63 -2.66
CA ASP A 50 -19.34 -17.33 -3.40
C ASP A 50 -19.58 -18.72 -2.81
N LYS A 51 -20.83 -19.02 -2.48
CA LYS A 51 -21.32 -20.33 -2.03
C LYS A 51 -22.45 -20.83 -2.95
N GLY A 52 -22.52 -20.33 -4.19
CA GLY A 52 -23.57 -20.62 -5.16
C GLY A 52 -24.87 -19.82 -4.97
N HIS A 53 -24.88 -18.83 -4.08
CA HIS A 53 -26.08 -18.08 -3.68
C HIS A 53 -25.80 -16.58 -3.51
N LEU A 54 -24.96 -15.99 -4.35
CA LEU A 54 -24.69 -14.55 -4.30
C LEU A 54 -25.86 -13.76 -4.90
N ASN A 55 -26.36 -12.80 -4.12
CA ASN A 55 -27.39 -11.88 -4.60
C ASN A 55 -26.80 -10.88 -5.60
N ASN A 56 -27.64 -10.30 -6.47
CA ASN A 56 -27.22 -9.31 -7.47
C ASN A 56 -26.41 -8.13 -6.87
N ARG A 57 -26.76 -7.68 -5.65
CA ARG A 57 -25.98 -6.64 -4.93
C ARG A 57 -24.58 -7.10 -4.53
N GLN A 58 -24.45 -8.35 -4.08
CA GLN A 58 -23.15 -8.93 -3.71
C GLN A 58 -22.28 -9.18 -4.94
N ASN A 59 -22.88 -9.61 -6.05
CA ASN A 59 -22.19 -9.72 -7.34
C ASN A 59 -21.69 -8.36 -7.82
N CYS A 60 -22.55 -7.33 -7.82
CA CYS A 60 -22.14 -5.97 -8.18
C CYS A 60 -21.00 -5.46 -7.28
N HIS A 61 -21.10 -5.65 -5.97
CA HIS A 61 -20.02 -5.31 -5.03
C HIS A 61 -18.72 -6.05 -5.37
N ASN A 62 -18.78 -7.38 -5.57
CA ASN A 62 -17.61 -8.19 -5.91
C ASN A 62 -16.98 -7.75 -7.24
N THR A 63 -17.79 -7.42 -8.25
CA THR A 63 -17.32 -6.89 -9.53
C THR A 63 -16.61 -5.55 -9.35
N CYS A 64 -17.24 -4.57 -8.69
CA CYS A 64 -16.65 -3.27 -8.43
C CYS A 64 -15.36 -3.38 -7.58
N HIS A 65 -15.37 -4.24 -6.57
CA HIS A 65 -14.22 -4.49 -5.72
C HIS A 65 -13.07 -5.13 -6.50
N SER A 66 -13.36 -6.13 -7.35
CA SER A 66 -12.37 -6.77 -8.22
C SER A 66 -11.74 -5.76 -9.18
N ILE A 67 -12.54 -4.92 -9.86
CA ILE A 67 -12.05 -3.87 -10.76
C ILE A 67 -11.15 -2.88 -10.00
N THR A 68 -11.59 -2.42 -8.84
CA THR A 68 -10.83 -1.48 -8.01
C THR A 68 -9.50 -2.09 -7.59
N ARG A 69 -9.51 -3.35 -7.15
CA ARG A 69 -8.31 -4.08 -6.75
C ARG A 69 -7.31 -4.22 -7.90
N VAL A 70 -7.79 -4.52 -9.11
CA VAL A 70 -6.92 -4.60 -10.30
C VAL A 70 -6.24 -3.26 -10.58
N VAL A 71 -6.97 -2.14 -10.50
CA VAL A 71 -6.38 -0.80 -10.68
C VAL A 71 -5.31 -0.52 -9.62
N VAL A 72 -5.60 -0.83 -8.36
CA VAL A 72 -4.66 -0.65 -7.24
C VAL A 72 -3.41 -1.51 -7.43
N GLU A 73 -3.57 -2.81 -7.66
CA GLU A 73 -2.46 -3.74 -7.87
C GLU A 73 -1.61 -3.34 -9.08
N HIS A 74 -2.24 -2.94 -10.19
CA HIS A 74 -1.54 -2.46 -11.37
C HIS A 74 -0.75 -1.17 -11.08
N THR A 75 -1.33 -0.22 -10.36
CA THR A 75 -0.66 1.04 -10.01
C THR A 75 0.56 0.81 -9.13
N PHE A 76 0.43 -0.03 -8.10
CA PHE A 76 1.57 -0.42 -7.26
C PHE A 76 2.60 -1.25 -8.02
N GLY A 77 2.16 -2.07 -8.99
CA GLY A 77 3.03 -2.79 -9.91
C GLY A 77 3.89 -1.85 -10.74
N LEU A 78 3.29 -0.81 -11.32
CA LEU A 78 4.01 0.24 -12.07
C LEU A 78 5.01 0.99 -11.19
N LEU A 79 4.61 1.38 -9.98
CA LEU A 79 5.48 2.04 -9.00
C LEU A 79 6.74 1.20 -8.72
N LYS A 80 6.56 -0.10 -8.41
CA LYS A 80 7.64 -1.04 -8.13
C LYS A 80 8.49 -1.38 -9.35
N SER A 81 7.91 -1.33 -10.56
CA SER A 81 8.60 -1.60 -11.81
C SER A 81 9.49 -0.43 -12.22
N ARG A 82 8.97 0.80 -12.16
CA ARG A 82 9.72 2.01 -12.54
C ARG A 82 10.83 2.34 -11.55
N TRP A 83 10.55 2.27 -10.26
CA TRP A 83 11.48 2.70 -9.23
C TRP A 83 12.17 1.50 -8.56
N ARG A 84 13.16 0.93 -9.25
CA ARG A 84 14.03 -0.14 -8.68
C ARG A 84 14.74 0.28 -7.40
N ILE A 85 14.92 1.59 -7.20
CA ILE A 85 15.46 2.18 -5.97
C ILE A 85 14.68 1.76 -4.72
N LEU A 86 13.36 1.50 -4.83
CA LEU A 86 12.53 1.00 -3.72
C LEU A 86 13.01 -0.36 -3.17
N ARG A 87 13.75 -1.15 -3.96
CA ARG A 87 14.34 -2.42 -3.52
C ARG A 87 15.70 -2.26 -2.83
N LEU A 88 16.33 -1.10 -2.99
CA LEU A 88 17.68 -0.80 -2.50
C LEU A 88 17.66 0.21 -1.35
N ILE A 89 16.48 0.56 -0.82
CA ILE A 89 16.35 1.50 0.29
C ILE A 89 16.99 0.87 1.53
N ASN A 90 18.04 1.51 2.02
CA ASN A 90 18.65 1.16 3.29
C ASN A 90 17.78 1.72 4.43
N VAL A 91 17.20 0.84 5.25
CA VAL A 91 16.22 1.23 6.29
C VAL A 91 16.87 1.83 7.53
N ASN A 92 18.22 1.90 7.56
CA ASN A 92 19.01 2.63 8.56
C ASN A 92 18.64 4.13 8.69
N SER A 93 17.81 4.68 7.80
CA SER A 93 17.18 5.99 7.99
C SER A 93 15.75 5.98 7.45
N VAL A 94 14.79 5.66 8.32
CA VAL A 94 13.35 5.59 8.00
C VAL A 94 12.84 6.91 7.40
N GLU A 95 13.30 8.06 7.88
CA GLU A 95 12.90 9.36 7.33
C GLU A 95 13.27 9.53 5.85
N LYS A 96 14.45 9.04 5.45
CA LYS A 96 14.88 9.07 4.04
C LYS A 96 14.05 8.11 3.21
N ALA A 97 13.77 6.92 3.74
CA ALA A 97 12.92 5.93 3.09
C ALA A 97 11.51 6.50 2.81
N ILE A 98 10.88 7.13 3.81
CA ILE A 98 9.56 7.77 3.66
C ILE A 98 9.58 8.82 2.54
N LYS A 99 10.59 9.72 2.54
CA LYS A 99 10.71 10.76 1.51
C LYS A 99 10.86 10.17 0.10
N ILE A 100 11.68 9.12 -0.06
CA ILE A 100 11.85 8.44 -1.35
C ILE A 100 10.54 7.80 -1.80
N ILE A 101 9.83 7.11 -0.90
CA ILE A 101 8.56 6.44 -1.23
C ILE A 101 7.51 7.46 -1.68
N VAL A 102 7.35 8.56 -0.93
CA VAL A 102 6.40 9.64 -1.27
C VAL A 102 6.77 10.27 -2.61
N ALA A 103 8.05 10.60 -2.82
CA ALA A 103 8.51 11.16 -4.09
C ALA A 103 8.24 10.22 -5.28
N CYS A 104 8.50 8.91 -5.13
CA CYS A 104 8.21 7.93 -6.18
C CYS A 104 6.72 7.87 -6.50
N CYS A 105 5.84 7.94 -5.49
CA CYS A 105 4.38 7.91 -5.68
C CYS A 105 3.87 9.18 -6.38
N LEU A 106 4.43 10.35 -6.08
CA LEU A 106 4.06 11.60 -6.75
C LEU A 106 4.56 11.64 -8.21
N LEU A 107 5.78 11.17 -8.46
CA LEU A 107 6.43 11.18 -9.77
C LEU A 107 6.01 10.03 -10.71
N SER A 108 5.25 9.05 -10.22
CA SER A 108 4.75 7.95 -11.06
C SER A 108 3.48 8.29 -11.82
N THR A 109 2.90 9.47 -11.56
CA THR A 109 1.78 10.07 -12.27
C THR A 109 2.20 10.71 -13.59
#